data_AF-A0AAW5EK63-F1
#
_entry.id   AF-A0AAW5EK63-F1
#
_cell.length_a   1.000
_cell.length_b   1.000
_cell.length_c   1.000
_cell.angle_alpha   90.00
_cell.angle_beta   90.00
_cell.angle_gamma   90.00
#
_symmetry.space_group_name_H-M   'P 1'
#
loop_
_entity.id
_entity.type
_entity.pdbx_description
1 polymer ?
#
loop_
_entity_poly.entity_id
_entity_poly.type
_entity_poly.pdbx_seq_one_letter_code
_entity_poly.pdbx_strand_id
1 'polypeptide(L)'
;LPKAILDIAPCINLHASLLPKYRGASPIQSAILNADEKSGVCTMLMEEGLDTGAVLESVECDIRDKNVNEVFEILANLAAKLTLSTLLNYEKLLPKKQDESLATHCKKIKKEDGLVSLDNAREIYQKYLAFTPWPGVFL
;
A
#
# COMPACT_ATOMS: atom_id res chain seq x y z
N LEU A 1 14.96 7.62 -2.29
CA LEU A 1 16.31 7.69 -2.89
C LEU A 1 16.81 9.13 -2.74
N PRO A 2 18.11 9.39 -2.51
CA PRO A 2 18.62 10.76 -2.52
C PRO A 2 18.34 11.44 -3.87
N LYS A 3 18.13 12.76 -3.87
CA LYS A 3 17.85 13.52 -5.10
C LYS A 3 18.86 13.30 -6.21
N ALA A 4 20.15 13.26 -5.86
CA ALA A 4 21.23 12.99 -6.82
C ALA A 4 21.09 11.65 -7.57
N ILE A 5 20.37 10.68 -7.00
CA ILE A 5 20.06 9.41 -7.67
C ILE A 5 18.78 9.52 -8.51
N LEU A 6 17.75 10.21 -7.99
CA LEU A 6 16.50 10.47 -8.71
C LEU A 6 16.72 11.26 -10.00
N ASP A 7 17.71 12.16 -10.01
CA ASP A 7 18.06 12.99 -11.16
C ASP A 7 18.82 12.22 -12.27
N ILE A 8 19.29 10.99 -12.01
CA ILE A 8 20.01 10.18 -13.01
C ILE A 8 19.05 9.65 -14.08
N ALA A 9 17.89 9.14 -13.64
CA ALA A 9 16.86 8.57 -14.50
C ALA A 9 15.51 8.56 -13.77
N PRO A 10 14.39 8.56 -14.50
CA PRO A 10 13.08 8.38 -13.89
C PRO A 10 13.05 7.10 -13.05
N CYS A 11 12.83 7.27 -11.75
CA CYS A 11 12.67 6.17 -10.81
C CYS A 11 11.18 5.93 -10.62
N ILE A 12 10.72 4.72 -10.96
CA ILE A 12 9.33 4.31 -10.78
C ILE A 12 9.27 3.37 -9.60
N ASN A 13 8.37 3.66 -8.65
CA ASN A 13 8.06 2.75 -7.56
C ASN A 13 6.71 2.10 -7.80
N LEU A 14 6.59 0.86 -7.37
CA LEU A 14 5.33 0.13 -7.26
C LEU A 14 4.89 0.18 -5.80
N HIS A 15 3.73 0.78 -5.54
CA HIS A 15 3.19 0.94 -4.20
C HIS A 15 1.94 0.09 -4.00
N ALA A 16 1.82 -0.54 -2.84
CA ALA A 16 0.76 -1.51 -2.53
C ALA A 16 -0.50 -0.85 -1.91
N SER A 17 -0.88 0.30 -2.44
CA SER A 17 -2.17 0.95 -2.17
C SER A 17 -2.64 1.77 -3.36
N LEU A 18 -3.88 2.27 -3.25
CA LEU A 18 -4.39 3.32 -4.13
C LEU A 18 -4.00 4.68 -3.55
N LEU A 19 -2.83 5.19 -3.96
CA LEU A 19 -2.35 6.51 -3.54
C LEU A 19 -3.37 7.61 -3.89
N PRO A 20 -3.56 8.60 -3.00
CA PRO A 20 -2.68 8.99 -1.90
C PRO A 20 -2.92 8.28 -0.56
N LYS A 21 -3.83 7.31 -0.49
CA LYS A 21 -4.07 6.57 0.76
C LYS A 21 -2.88 5.66 1.10
N TYR A 22 -2.59 5.56 2.39
CA TYR A 22 -1.62 4.63 2.96
C TYR A 22 -0.19 4.79 2.43
N ARG A 23 0.31 6.02 2.33
CA ARG A 23 1.75 6.30 2.16
C ARG A 23 2.54 5.69 3.32
N GLY A 24 3.67 5.06 3.06
CA GLY A 24 4.56 4.50 4.08
C GLY A 24 4.66 2.98 4.09
N ALA A 25 4.97 2.43 5.27
CA ALA A 25 5.64 1.13 5.38
C ALA A 25 4.72 -0.10 5.41
N SER A 26 3.41 0.04 5.66
CA SER A 26 2.49 -1.09 5.86
C SER A 26 1.10 -0.90 5.22
N PRO A 27 1.02 -0.52 3.93
CA PRO A 27 -0.25 -0.14 3.30
C PRO A 27 -1.29 -1.26 3.31
N ILE A 28 -0.87 -2.50 3.07
CA ILE A 28 -1.76 -3.68 3.02
C ILE A 28 -2.43 -3.88 4.38
N GLN A 29 -1.64 -3.93 5.45
CA GLN A 29 -2.14 -4.13 6.80
C GLN A 29 -3.04 -2.97 7.23
N SER A 30 -2.67 -1.73 6.89
CA SER A 30 -3.49 -0.56 7.23
C SER A 30 -4.85 -0.56 6.54
N ALA A 31 -4.94 -1.00 5.29
CA ALA A 31 -6.22 -1.16 4.60
C ALA A 31 -7.10 -2.21 5.28
N ILE A 32 -6.51 -3.36 5.67
CA ILE A 32 -7.24 -4.41 6.40
C ILE A 32 -7.68 -3.91 7.78
N LEU A 33 -6.81 -3.24 8.54
CA LEU A 33 -7.15 -2.69 9.86
C LEU A 33 -8.33 -1.72 9.83
N ASN A 34 -8.42 -0.92 8.76
CA ASN A 34 -9.52 0.02 8.55
C ASN A 34 -10.80 -0.64 8.03
N ALA A 35 -10.79 -1.96 7.83
CA ALA A 35 -11.88 -2.72 7.22
C ALA A 35 -12.28 -2.16 5.83
N ASP A 36 -11.28 -1.70 5.06
CA ASP A 36 -11.51 -1.28 3.69
C ASP A 36 -12.01 -2.47 2.87
N GLU A 37 -13.01 -2.24 2.02
CA GLU A 37 -13.50 -3.28 1.11
C GLU A 37 -12.59 -3.44 -0.10
N LYS A 38 -11.88 -2.38 -0.46
CA LYS A 38 -11.05 -2.29 -1.66
C LYS A 38 -9.70 -1.69 -1.36
N SER A 39 -8.70 -2.22 -2.04
CA SER A 39 -7.33 -1.68 -2.08
C SER A 39 -6.81 -1.84 -3.50
N GLY A 40 -5.50 -1.82 -3.69
CA GLY A 40 -4.91 -1.99 -5.00
C GLY A 40 -3.42 -1.73 -5.00
N VAL A 41 -2.88 -1.69 -6.20
CA VAL A 41 -1.49 -1.28 -6.45
C VAL A 41 -1.48 -0.10 -7.39
N CYS A 42 -0.45 0.74 -7.27
CA CYS A 42 -0.17 1.79 -8.24
C CYS A 42 1.31 1.85 -8.57
N THR A 43 1.62 2.31 -9.77
CA THR A 43 2.97 2.75 -10.12
C THR A 43 3.02 4.27 -9.99
N MET A 44 4.11 4.78 -9.44
CA MET A 44 4.31 6.22 -9.26
C MET A 44 5.74 6.61 -9.62
N LEU A 45 5.91 7.84 -10.08
CA LEU A 45 7.22 8.46 -10.12
C LEU A 45 7.70 8.70 -8.68
N MET A 46 8.95 8.36 -8.40
CA MET A 46 9.58 8.67 -7.13
C MET A 46 10.04 10.12 -7.12
N GLU A 47 9.90 10.77 -5.96
CA GLU A 47 10.47 12.06 -5.65
C GLU A 47 11.11 12.02 -4.25
N GLU A 48 11.57 13.16 -3.72
CA GLU A 48 12.23 13.22 -2.40
C GLU A 48 11.29 12.84 -1.24
N GLY A 49 9.99 13.08 -1.38
CA GLY A 49 8.97 12.76 -0.38
C GLY A 49 8.66 11.25 -0.28
N LEU A 50 8.09 10.85 0.86
CA LEU A 50 7.68 9.46 1.10
C LEU A 50 6.34 9.19 0.41
N ASP A 51 6.40 8.46 -0.69
CA ASP A 51 5.25 8.04 -1.49
C ASP A 51 4.34 9.18 -1.98
N THR A 52 4.94 10.34 -2.27
CA THR A 52 4.23 11.58 -2.67
C THR A 52 4.21 11.84 -4.18
N GLY A 53 5.06 11.16 -4.94
CA GLY A 53 5.22 11.44 -6.36
C GLY A 53 4.01 11.05 -7.21
N ALA A 54 3.96 11.59 -8.43
CA ALA A 54 2.79 11.47 -9.29
C ALA A 54 2.50 10.00 -9.68
N VAL A 55 1.22 9.61 -9.60
CA VAL A 55 0.74 8.27 -9.98
C VAL A 55 0.69 8.15 -11.51
N LEU A 56 1.24 7.06 -12.03
CA LEU A 56 1.26 6.74 -13.46
C LEU A 56 0.05 5.87 -13.83
N GLU A 57 -0.10 4.74 -13.15
CA GLU A 57 -1.23 3.82 -13.32
C GLU A 57 -1.63 3.22 -11.96
N SER A 58 -2.86 2.71 -11.87
CA SER A 58 -3.38 2.06 -10.68
C SER A 58 -4.39 0.98 -11.03
N VAL A 59 -4.44 -0.08 -10.24
CA VAL A 59 -5.44 -1.16 -10.37
C VAL A 59 -6.04 -1.45 -9.00
N GLU A 60 -7.36 -1.41 -8.93
CA GLU A 60 -8.14 -1.71 -7.72
C GLU A 60 -8.49 -3.20 -7.64
N CYS A 61 -8.58 -3.74 -6.43
CA CYS A 61 -9.11 -5.06 -6.14
C CYS A 61 -9.93 -5.09 -4.84
N ASP A 62 -10.82 -6.06 -4.74
CA ASP A 62 -11.57 -6.35 -3.51
C ASP A 62 -10.66 -7.06 -2.49
N ILE A 63 -10.61 -6.51 -1.29
CA ILE A 63 -9.87 -7.07 -0.14
C ILE A 63 -10.79 -7.43 1.03
N ARG A 64 -12.11 -7.34 0.84
CA ARG A 64 -13.08 -7.60 1.89
C ARG A 64 -12.87 -9.01 2.47
N ASP A 65 -12.84 -9.08 3.79
CA ASP A 65 -12.70 -10.29 4.61
C ASP A 65 -11.44 -11.14 4.31
N LYS A 66 -10.44 -10.59 3.64
CA LYS A 66 -9.18 -11.28 3.33
C LYS A 66 -8.12 -10.98 4.36
N ASN A 67 -7.31 -11.97 4.68
CA ASN A 67 -6.13 -11.78 5.52
C ASN A 67 -4.96 -11.19 4.71
N VAL A 68 -3.92 -10.73 5.41
CA VAL A 68 -2.76 -10.05 4.81
C VAL A 68 -2.05 -10.90 3.76
N ASN A 69 -1.97 -12.23 3.91
CA ASN A 69 -1.31 -13.10 2.94
C ASN A 69 -2.14 -13.21 1.66
N GLU A 70 -3.47 -13.37 1.78
CA GLU A 70 -4.37 -13.41 0.63
C GLU A 70 -4.33 -12.09 -0.15
N VAL A 71 -4.37 -10.96 0.56
CA VAL A 71 -4.25 -9.64 -0.08
C VAL A 71 -2.87 -9.47 -0.72
N PHE A 72 -1.79 -9.88 -0.05
CA PHE A 72 -0.45 -9.81 -0.62
C PHE A 72 -0.33 -10.57 -1.94
N GLU A 73 -0.83 -11.81 -2.00
CA GLU A 73 -0.80 -12.63 -3.21
C GLU A 73 -1.60 -12.00 -4.36
N ILE A 74 -2.78 -11.46 -4.08
CA ILE A 74 -3.58 -10.73 -5.08
C ILE A 74 -2.81 -9.52 -5.59
N LEU A 75 -2.30 -8.70 -4.68
CA LEU A 75 -1.58 -7.47 -5.04
C LEU A 75 -0.28 -7.78 -5.79
N ALA A 76 0.47 -8.82 -5.42
CA ALA A 76 1.69 -9.23 -6.11
C ALA A 76 1.43 -9.60 -7.58
N ASN A 77 0.35 -10.32 -7.86
CA ASN A 77 -0.06 -10.66 -9.21
C ASN A 77 -0.49 -9.43 -10.03
N LEU A 78 -1.23 -8.50 -9.43
CA LEU A 78 -1.63 -7.24 -10.08
C LEU A 78 -0.42 -6.34 -10.31
N ALA A 79 0.47 -6.26 -9.33
CA ALA A 79 1.72 -5.51 -9.37
C ALA A 79 2.61 -5.92 -10.54
N ALA A 80 2.80 -7.22 -10.75
CA ALA A 80 3.62 -7.73 -11.84
C ALA A 80 3.08 -7.28 -13.21
N LYS A 81 1.76 -7.39 -13.41
CA LYS A 81 1.08 -6.96 -14.64
C LYS A 81 1.15 -5.45 -14.82
N LEU A 82 0.88 -4.69 -13.76
CA LEU A 82 0.91 -3.23 -13.79
C LEU A 82 2.31 -2.70 -14.09
N THR A 83 3.35 -3.29 -13.48
CA THR A 83 4.75 -2.92 -13.74
C THR A 83 5.09 -3.08 -15.22
N LEU A 84 4.71 -4.20 -15.84
CA LEU A 84 4.94 -4.41 -17.27
C LEU A 84 4.15 -3.41 -18.13
N SER A 85 2.88 -3.15 -17.79
CA SER A 85 2.07 -2.11 -18.47
C SER A 85 2.75 -0.75 -18.42
N THR A 86 3.23 -0.36 -17.24
CA THR A 86 3.86 0.95 -17.02
C THR A 86 5.13 1.10 -17.82
N LEU A 87 5.99 0.09 -17.84
CA LEU A 87 7.25 0.15 -18.59
C LEU A 87 7.02 0.18 -20.11
N LEU A 88 6.10 -0.65 -20.62
CA LEU A 88 5.83 -0.71 -22.06
C LEU A 88 5.12 0.55 -22.60
N ASN A 89 4.34 1.22 -21.75
CA ASN A 89 3.56 2.40 -22.13
C ASN A 89 4.12 3.71 -21.60
N TYR A 90 5.29 3.72 -20.94
CA TYR A 90 5.79 4.84 -20.14
C TYR A 90 5.69 6.20 -20.86
N GLU A 91 6.15 6.28 -22.11
CA GLU A 91 6.15 7.51 -22.92
C GLU A 91 4.74 8.06 -23.23
N LYS A 92 3.69 7.25 -23.07
CA LYS A 92 2.29 7.62 -23.33
C LYS A 92 1.52 7.93 -22.05
N LEU A 93 2.09 7.62 -20.88
CA LEU A 93 1.43 7.82 -19.60
C LEU A 93 1.51 9.29 -19.20
N LEU A 94 0.41 9.78 -18.61
CA LEU A 94 0.34 11.13 -18.05
C LEU A 94 0.39 11.04 -16.53
N PRO A 95 1.50 11.44 -15.89
CA PRO A 95 1.62 11.41 -14.44
C PRO A 95 0.55 12.30 -13.78
N LYS A 96 -0.19 11.75 -12.83
CA LYS A 96 -1.23 12.46 -12.07
C LYS A 96 -0.70 12.82 -10.70
N LYS A 97 -0.65 14.12 -10.40
CA LYS A 97 -0.31 14.57 -9.05
C LYS A 97 -1.34 14.03 -8.04
N GLN A 98 -0.83 13.62 -6.89
CA GLN A 98 -1.65 13.17 -5.79
C GLN A 98 -2.40 14.36 -5.17
N ASP A 99 -3.61 14.11 -4.67
CA ASP A 99 -4.36 15.08 -3.87
C ASP A 99 -3.95 14.96 -2.40
N GLU A 100 -3.18 15.95 -1.92
CA GLU A 100 -2.66 15.96 -0.56
C GLU A 100 -3.77 15.98 0.51
N SER A 101 -4.98 16.47 0.19
CA SER A 101 -6.09 16.49 1.13
C SER A 101 -6.66 15.09 1.44
N LEU A 102 -6.38 14.11 0.56
CA LEU A 102 -6.82 12.72 0.68
C LEU A 102 -5.71 11.80 1.21
N ALA A 103 -4.50 12.33 1.45
CA ALA A 103 -3.36 11.54 1.85
C ALA A 103 -3.53 10.96 3.27
N THR A 104 -3.23 9.67 3.41
CA THR A 104 -3.15 9.00 4.71
C THR A 104 -1.82 8.28 4.83
N HIS A 105 -1.36 8.08 6.06
CA HIS A 105 -0.04 7.49 6.33
C HIS A 105 -0.16 6.22 7.16
N CYS A 106 0.63 5.21 6.78
CA CYS A 106 0.83 3.99 7.54
C CYS A 106 2.24 3.97 8.15
N LYS A 107 2.36 3.32 9.31
CA LYS A 107 3.60 3.25 10.09
C LYS A 107 4.16 1.84 10.01
N LYS A 108 5.46 1.70 10.26
CA LYS A 108 6.06 0.37 10.42
C LYS A 108 5.38 -0.34 11.59
N ILE A 109 4.83 -1.52 11.32
CA ILE A 109 4.24 -2.38 12.35
C ILE A 109 5.32 -2.79 13.35
N LYS A 110 4.93 -2.90 14.62
CA LYS A 110 5.75 -3.33 15.74
C LYS A 110 5.08 -4.49 16.47
N LYS A 111 5.81 -5.12 17.38
CA LYS A 111 5.27 -6.22 18.19
C LYS A 111 4.07 -5.74 19.03
N GLU A 112 4.15 -4.54 19.57
CA GLU A 112 3.12 -3.97 20.45
C GLU A 112 1.78 -3.73 19.74
N ASP A 113 1.77 -3.61 18.40
CA ASP A 113 0.53 -3.45 17.62
C ASP A 113 -0.34 -4.71 17.67
N GLY A 114 0.25 -5.88 17.94
CA GLY A 114 -0.43 -7.15 18.14
C GLY A 114 -1.14 -7.28 19.49
N LEU A 115 -0.89 -6.37 20.44
CA LEU A 115 -1.54 -6.38 21.74
C LEU A 115 -3.03 -6.01 21.60
N VAL A 116 -3.91 -6.80 22.20
CA VAL A 116 -5.35 -6.55 22.21
C VAL A 116 -5.96 -6.69 23.61
N SER A 117 -7.05 -5.96 23.84
CA SER A 117 -8.00 -6.24 24.90
C SER A 117 -9.22 -6.95 24.33
N LEU A 118 -10.00 -7.65 25.16
CA LEU A 118 -11.18 -8.40 24.72
C LEU A 118 -12.46 -7.52 24.61
N ASP A 119 -12.29 -6.21 24.47
CA ASP A 119 -13.39 -5.24 24.54
C ASP A 119 -14.12 -5.05 23.20
N ASN A 120 -13.45 -5.33 22.08
CA ASN A 120 -14.00 -5.10 20.73
C ASN A 120 -13.67 -6.25 19.77
N ALA A 121 -14.63 -7.14 19.56
CA ALA A 121 -14.47 -8.30 18.67
C ALA A 121 -14.12 -7.93 17.23
N ARG A 122 -14.66 -6.81 16.71
CA ARG A 122 -14.39 -6.38 15.33
C ARG A 122 -12.95 -5.91 15.19
N GLU A 123 -12.46 -5.11 16.14
CA GLU A 123 -11.06 -4.66 16.12
C GLU A 123 -10.09 -5.84 16.19
N ILE A 124 -10.34 -6.79 17.10
CA ILE A 124 -9.52 -8.00 17.25
C ILE A 124 -9.51 -8.80 15.94
N TYR A 125 -10.66 -8.93 15.28
CA TYR A 125 -10.76 -9.63 14.01
C TYR A 125 -9.97 -8.94 12.89
N GLN A 126 -10.06 -7.61 12.76
CA GLN A 126 -9.26 -6.88 11.77
C GLN A 126 -7.76 -7.00 12.07
N LYS A 127 -7.35 -6.92 13.34
CA LYS A 127 -5.96 -7.14 13.76
C LYS A 127 -5.50 -8.57 13.43
N TYR A 128 -6.34 -9.58 13.67
CA TYR A 128 -6.04 -10.96 13.31
C TYR A 128 -5.80 -11.12 11.80
N LEU A 129 -6.66 -10.55 10.97
CA LEU A 129 -6.49 -10.57 9.51
C LEU A 129 -5.23 -9.83 9.06
N ALA A 130 -4.91 -8.68 9.67
CA ALA A 130 -3.80 -7.81 9.27
C ALA A 130 -2.42 -8.28 9.78
N PHE A 131 -2.37 -8.94 10.94
CA PHE A 131 -1.13 -9.21 11.67
C PHE A 131 -0.77 -10.69 11.76
N THR A 132 -1.44 -11.58 11.02
CA THR A 132 -1.06 -12.99 10.95
C THR A 132 -0.18 -13.24 9.73
N PRO A 133 1.09 -13.68 9.87
CA PRO A 133 1.69 -14.30 11.06
C PRO A 133 2.47 -13.35 11.99
N TRP A 134 2.77 -12.11 11.57
CA TRP A 134 3.53 -11.17 12.38
C TRP A 134 2.81 -9.81 12.52
N PRO A 135 2.76 -9.24 13.73
CA PRO A 135 3.27 -9.75 15.01
C PRO A 135 2.44 -10.88 15.65
N GLY A 136 1.34 -11.29 15.01
CA GLY A 136 0.28 -12.06 15.64
C GLY A 136 -0.58 -11.18 16.55
N VAL A 137 -1.63 -11.77 17.12
CA VAL A 137 -2.49 -11.10 18.11
C VAL A 137 -2.29 -11.79 19.46
N PHE A 138 -2.08 -11.00 20.52
CA PHE A 138 -1.83 -11.50 21.87
C PHE A 138 -2.39 -10.55 22.95
N LEU A 139 -2.50 -11.08 24.17
CA LEU A 139 -2.97 -10.37 25.38
C LEU A 139 -1.81 -9.89 26.24
#